data_AF-A0A127SH06-F1
#
_entry.id   AF-A0A127SH06-F1
#
_cell.length_a   1.000
_cell.length_b   1.000
_cell.length_c   1.000
_cell.angle_alpha   90.00
_cell.angle_beta   90.00
_cell.angle_gamma   90.00
#
_symmetry.space_group_name_H-M   'P 1'
#
loop_
_entity.id
_entity.type
_entity.pdbx_description
1 polymer ?
#
loop_
_entity_poly.entity_id
_entity_poly.type
_entity_poly.pdbx_seq_one_letter_code
_entity_poly.pdbx_strand_id
1 'polypeptide(L)'
;MPILNDIIDWVENKPAFWQVAIDLLIRNNELTVNDISELKEICKVDYGLSDFDFDEVDFGDLRDFANNSASNDNVRLSKITNINNINALSKTSELEFAPSGLTVVYGDNGSGKSSYVSILKHSCNTRGHKPSINDNLFDPTCFGNDKKADIEYTIDGTNFSIVNLINGTINDNALKKIDVFDSFSANHYIEGEDEIAFIPQGLSIIDKLAEAVRKIEAQLNLDLSAPSLKKFDYELLEVSDDTTAKVFLNSLSSNSTLNELRAESVWNITKDARIESLSKEIDKLKATDPKTSLKTNEEKIKRFEILKNKFQSLENSLTGQALINLKQTLNN
;
A
#
# COMPACT_ATOMS: atom_id res chain seq x y z
N MET A 1 3.25 -2.42 30.29
CA MET A 1 4.68 -2.03 30.18
C MET A 1 4.76 -0.55 29.80
N PRO A 2 5.71 0.27 30.31
CA PRO A 2 5.78 1.69 29.99
C PRO A 2 5.86 1.95 28.47
N ILE A 3 6.61 1.12 27.74
CA ILE A 3 6.78 1.27 26.28
C ILE A 3 5.51 1.03 25.46
N LEU A 4 4.60 0.15 25.89
CA LEU A 4 3.34 -0.07 25.18
C LEU A 4 2.44 1.16 25.30
N ASN A 5 2.40 1.78 26.48
CA ASN A 5 1.67 3.03 26.68
C ASN A 5 2.30 4.16 25.85
N ASP A 6 3.63 4.25 25.76
CA ASP A 6 4.30 5.22 24.89
C ASP A 6 3.94 5.02 23.40
N ILE A 7 3.80 3.77 22.94
CA ILE A 7 3.37 3.44 21.57
C ILE A 7 1.90 3.82 21.35
N ILE A 8 1.04 3.54 22.33
CA ILE A 8 -0.38 3.92 22.29
C ILE A 8 -0.51 5.44 22.19
N ASP A 9 0.21 6.19 23.04
CA ASP A 9 0.21 7.65 23.03
C ASP A 9 0.74 8.21 21.69
N TRP A 10 1.70 7.53 21.06
CA TRP A 10 2.22 7.91 19.75
C TRP A 10 1.21 7.68 18.61
N VAL A 11 0.46 6.58 18.64
CA VAL A 11 -0.46 6.20 17.55
C VAL A 11 -1.79 6.96 17.62
N GLU A 12 -2.21 7.43 18.79
CA GLU A 12 -3.49 8.15 18.98
C GLU A 12 -3.67 9.35 18.04
N ASN A 13 -2.57 9.98 17.61
CA ASN A 13 -2.58 11.10 16.67
C ASN A 13 -2.12 10.70 15.25
N LYS A 14 -2.32 9.45 14.84
CA LYS A 14 -1.96 8.90 13.51
C LYS A 14 -3.23 8.52 12.72
N PRO A 15 -3.13 8.20 11.42
CA PRO A 15 -4.28 7.78 10.63
C PRO A 15 -5.04 6.59 11.25
N ALA A 16 -6.34 6.47 10.97
CA ALA A 16 -7.20 5.49 11.64
C ALA A 16 -6.70 4.05 11.44
N PHE A 17 -6.23 3.72 10.24
CA PHE A 17 -5.67 2.39 9.97
C PHE A 17 -4.40 2.08 10.78
N TRP A 18 -3.60 3.08 11.19
CA TRP A 18 -2.46 2.84 12.09
C TRP A 18 -2.93 2.54 13.49
N GLN A 19 -3.95 3.26 13.95
CA GLN A 19 -4.55 3.05 15.27
C GLN A 19 -5.09 1.63 15.38
N VAL A 20 -5.91 1.21 14.42
CA VAL A 20 -6.49 -0.15 14.36
C VAL A 20 -5.41 -1.21 14.23
N ALA A 21 -4.37 -0.98 13.40
CA ALA A 21 -3.26 -1.92 13.28
C ALA A 21 -2.51 -2.12 14.60
N ILE A 22 -2.27 -1.05 15.36
CA ILE A 22 -1.60 -1.14 16.67
C ILE A 22 -2.49 -1.82 17.70
N ASP A 23 -3.79 -1.54 17.75
CA ASP A 23 -4.74 -2.24 18.63
C ASP A 23 -4.70 -3.76 18.39
N LEU A 24 -4.83 -4.18 17.12
CA LEU A 24 -4.75 -5.59 16.72
C LEU A 24 -3.38 -6.20 17.06
N LEU A 25 -2.28 -5.49 16.82
CA LEU A 25 -0.93 -5.98 17.15
C LEU A 25 -0.71 -6.12 18.66
N ILE A 26 -1.26 -5.22 19.47
CA ILE A 26 -1.15 -5.31 20.94
C ILE A 26 -1.96 -6.51 21.46
N ARG A 27 -3.16 -6.75 20.93
CA ARG A 27 -4.04 -7.83 21.39
C ARG A 27 -3.65 -9.21 20.86
N ASN A 28 -3.29 -9.29 19.58
CA ASN A 28 -3.11 -10.56 18.86
C ASN A 28 -1.65 -10.87 18.57
N ASN A 29 -0.72 -9.95 18.83
CA ASN A 29 0.71 -10.01 18.52
C ASN A 29 1.05 -10.10 17.01
N GLU A 30 0.16 -10.57 16.15
CA GLU A 30 0.36 -10.70 14.70
C GLU A 30 -0.88 -10.24 13.91
N LEU A 31 -0.66 -9.86 12.66
CA LEU A 31 -1.72 -9.48 11.71
C LEU A 31 -1.88 -10.58 10.67
N THR A 32 -3.10 -11.04 10.51
CA THR A 32 -3.47 -12.02 9.49
C THR A 32 -3.57 -11.36 8.11
N VAL A 33 -3.66 -12.19 7.05
CA VAL A 33 -3.88 -11.68 5.69
C VAL A 33 -5.22 -10.94 5.58
N ASN A 34 -6.24 -11.36 6.34
CA ASN A 34 -7.54 -10.69 6.38
C ASN A 34 -7.41 -9.31 7.02
N ASP A 35 -6.72 -9.22 8.16
CA ASP A 35 -6.48 -7.95 8.86
C ASP A 35 -5.78 -6.95 7.95
N ILE A 36 -4.77 -7.38 7.18
CA ILE A 36 -4.09 -6.53 6.19
C ILE A 36 -5.07 -6.01 5.12
N SER A 37 -6.01 -6.84 4.67
CA SER A 37 -7.02 -6.45 3.68
C SER A 37 -8.03 -5.45 4.27
N GLU A 38 -8.45 -5.62 5.51
CA GLU A 38 -9.34 -4.69 6.21
C GLU A 38 -8.64 -3.36 6.47
N LEU A 39 -7.39 -3.38 6.95
CA LEU A 39 -6.56 -2.19 7.14
C LEU A 39 -6.35 -1.41 5.83
N LYS A 40 -6.27 -2.10 4.68
CA LYS A 40 -6.25 -1.46 3.35
C LYS A 40 -7.54 -0.68 3.09
N GLU A 41 -8.70 -1.23 3.42
CA GLU A 41 -9.98 -0.56 3.23
C GLU A 41 -10.14 0.61 4.20
N ILE A 42 -9.75 0.46 5.47
CA ILE A 42 -9.72 1.57 6.44
C ILE A 42 -8.84 2.72 5.94
N CYS A 43 -7.67 2.42 5.37
CA CYS A 43 -6.79 3.42 4.76
C CYS A 43 -7.49 4.19 3.62
N LYS A 44 -8.40 3.55 2.85
CA LYS A 44 -9.18 4.20 1.80
C LYS A 44 -10.30 5.09 2.36
N VAL A 45 -10.87 4.76 3.52
CA VAL A 45 -11.92 5.56 4.18
C VAL A 45 -11.40 6.96 4.53
N ASP A 46 -10.16 7.06 5.03
CA ASP A 46 -9.51 8.35 5.37
C ASP A 46 -9.45 9.33 4.18
N TYR A 47 -9.52 8.82 2.94
CA TYR A 47 -9.51 9.60 1.70
C TYR A 47 -10.85 9.59 0.95
N GLY A 48 -11.91 9.02 1.53
CA GLY A 48 -13.24 8.92 0.90
C GLY A 48 -13.28 7.99 -0.32
N LEU A 49 -12.38 7.00 -0.37
CA LEU A 49 -12.27 6.01 -1.46
C LEU A 49 -12.97 4.69 -1.14
N SER A 50 -13.47 4.53 0.10
CA SER A 50 -14.20 3.35 0.56
C SER A 50 -15.23 3.78 1.61
N ASP A 51 -16.36 3.07 1.66
CA ASP A 51 -17.41 3.22 2.68
C ASP A 51 -17.32 2.08 3.73
N PHE A 52 -16.13 1.52 3.90
CA PHE A 52 -15.89 0.42 4.83
C PHE A 52 -16.16 0.87 6.27
N ASP A 53 -16.99 0.12 6.98
CA ASP A 53 -17.34 0.38 8.37
C ASP A 53 -16.35 -0.32 9.29
N PHE A 54 -15.82 0.39 10.29
CA PHE A 54 -14.87 -0.13 11.25
C PHE A 54 -15.05 0.55 12.61
N ASP A 55 -14.73 -0.18 13.67
CA ASP A 55 -14.78 0.35 15.02
C ASP A 55 -13.55 1.24 15.30
N GLU A 56 -13.78 2.46 15.77
CA GLU A 56 -12.71 3.31 16.28
C GLU A 56 -12.04 2.69 17.51
N VAL A 57 -10.73 2.90 17.66
CA VAL A 57 -9.98 2.32 18.76
C VAL A 57 -10.35 3.02 20.08
N ASP A 58 -10.85 2.24 21.04
CA ASP A 58 -10.96 2.70 22.43
C ASP A 58 -9.59 2.67 23.10
N PHE A 59 -8.92 3.82 23.10
CA PHE A 59 -7.61 3.97 23.74
C PHE A 59 -7.63 3.83 25.26
N GLY A 60 -8.79 3.92 25.92
CA GLY A 60 -8.94 3.62 27.33
C GLY A 60 -8.83 2.11 27.57
N ASP A 61 -9.67 1.34 26.87
CA ASP A 61 -9.64 -0.13 26.92
C ASP A 61 -8.28 -0.69 26.49
N LEU A 62 -7.68 -0.13 25.43
CA LEU A 62 -6.37 -0.57 24.94
C LEU A 62 -5.25 -0.34 25.98
N ARG A 63 -5.25 0.81 26.67
CA ARG A 63 -4.29 1.07 27.76
C ARG A 63 -4.52 0.12 28.93
N ASP A 64 -5.78 -0.13 29.30
CA ASP A 64 -6.11 -1.10 30.34
C ASP A 64 -5.65 -2.50 29.96
N PHE A 65 -5.86 -2.92 28.71
CA PHE A 65 -5.35 -4.18 28.19
C PHE A 65 -3.82 -4.24 28.25
N ALA A 66 -3.10 -3.22 27.78
CA ALA A 66 -1.63 -3.15 27.79
C ALA A 66 -1.01 -3.12 29.21
N ASN A 67 -1.76 -2.60 30.18
CA ASN A 67 -1.37 -2.59 31.59
C ASN A 67 -1.66 -3.92 32.29
N ASN A 68 -2.77 -4.59 31.95
CA ASN A 68 -3.15 -5.89 32.52
C ASN A 68 -2.42 -7.08 31.89
N SER A 69 -2.06 -6.99 30.61
CA SER A 69 -1.14 -7.94 29.95
C SER A 69 0.30 -7.81 30.45
N ALA A 70 0.58 -6.82 31.31
CA ALA A 70 1.79 -6.73 32.12
C ALA A 70 1.66 -7.43 33.49
N SER A 71 0.71 -8.38 33.66
CA SER A 71 0.85 -9.36 34.73
C SER A 71 2.21 -10.05 34.53
N ASN A 72 3.04 -9.94 35.57
CA ASN A 72 4.34 -10.58 35.68
C ASN A 72 4.17 -12.11 35.71
N ASP A 73 3.78 -12.68 34.58
CA ASP A 73 3.76 -14.11 34.37
C ASP A 73 5.21 -14.54 34.11
N ASN A 74 6.03 -14.36 35.14
CA ASN A 74 7.42 -14.79 35.19
C ASN A 74 7.39 -16.30 35.07
N VAL A 75 7.68 -16.78 33.86
CA VAL A 75 7.85 -18.20 33.59
C VAL A 75 9.00 -18.70 34.45
N ARG A 76 8.71 -19.60 35.38
CA ARG A 76 9.68 -20.23 36.27
C ARG A 76 9.86 -21.68 35.83
N LEU A 77 11.12 -22.08 35.64
CA LEU A 77 11.46 -23.49 35.47
C LEU A 77 11.18 -24.24 36.77
N SER A 78 10.52 -25.39 36.64
CA SER A 78 10.24 -26.30 37.75
C SER A 78 11.15 -27.51 37.66
N LYS A 79 11.15 -28.19 36.52
CA LYS A 79 11.82 -29.49 36.38
C LYS A 79 12.23 -29.80 34.94
N ILE A 80 13.29 -30.61 34.79
CA ILE A 80 13.61 -31.31 33.54
C ILE A 80 13.50 -32.81 33.80
N THR A 81 12.66 -33.51 33.03
CA THR A 81 12.35 -34.94 33.19
C THR A 81 12.26 -35.66 31.84
N ASN A 82 11.91 -36.95 31.88
CA ASN A 82 11.66 -37.79 30.70
C ASN A 82 12.78 -37.74 29.67
N ILE A 83 14.02 -37.67 30.15
CA ILE A 83 15.19 -37.58 29.31
C ILE A 83 15.39 -38.91 28.58
N ASN A 84 15.51 -38.88 27.26
CA ASN A 84 15.80 -40.05 26.47
C ASN A 84 16.83 -39.74 25.38
N ASN A 85 17.84 -40.61 25.27
CA ASN A 85 18.89 -40.55 24.26
C ASN A 85 19.72 -39.24 24.21
N ILE A 86 19.69 -38.38 25.24
CA ILE A 86 20.44 -37.11 25.25
C ILE A 86 21.79 -37.28 25.94
N ASN A 87 22.88 -37.21 25.17
CA ASN A 87 24.26 -37.35 25.63
C ASN A 87 24.38 -38.53 26.62
N ALA A 88 25.16 -38.41 27.70
CA ALA A 88 25.29 -39.46 28.71
C ALA A 88 24.23 -39.38 29.84
N LEU A 89 23.10 -38.69 29.66
CA LEU A 89 22.10 -38.55 30.72
C LEU A 89 21.29 -39.84 30.91
N SER A 90 21.03 -40.18 32.17
CA SER A 90 20.21 -41.35 32.52
C SER A 90 18.74 -41.10 32.18
N LYS A 91 18.03 -42.13 31.71
CA LYS A 91 16.58 -42.05 31.46
C LYS A 91 15.76 -41.78 32.72
N THR A 92 16.31 -42.12 33.89
CA THR A 92 15.70 -41.88 35.20
C THR A 92 16.18 -40.58 35.86
N SER A 93 17.04 -39.81 35.19
CA SER A 93 17.54 -38.57 35.77
C SER A 93 16.50 -37.46 35.67
N GLU A 94 16.44 -36.66 36.73
CA GLU A 94 15.57 -35.51 36.85
C GLU A 94 16.37 -34.36 37.46
N LEU A 95 16.12 -33.14 36.99
CA LEU A 95 16.71 -31.92 37.54
C LEU A 95 15.59 -30.98 37.99
N GLU A 96 15.50 -30.73 39.29
CA GLU A 96 14.53 -29.84 39.91
C GLU A 96 15.15 -28.47 40.20
N PHE A 97 14.36 -27.42 40.02
CA PHE A 97 14.72 -26.04 40.32
C PHE A 97 13.93 -25.55 41.54
N ALA A 98 14.59 -24.75 42.38
CA ALA A 98 13.90 -24.12 43.50
C ALA A 98 12.83 -23.15 42.96
N PRO A 99 11.62 -23.11 43.54
CA PRO A 99 10.53 -22.25 43.08
C PRO A 99 10.85 -20.74 43.22
N SER A 100 11.84 -20.41 44.04
CA SER A 100 12.34 -19.05 44.22
C SER A 100 13.81 -19.06 44.65
N GLY A 101 14.57 -18.03 44.25
CA GLY A 101 15.95 -17.84 44.67
C GLY A 101 16.96 -18.41 43.67
N LEU A 102 18.13 -18.81 44.18
CA LEU A 102 19.24 -19.32 43.37
C LEU A 102 19.32 -20.85 43.49
N THR A 103 19.26 -21.55 42.35
CA THR A 103 19.54 -23.00 42.27
C THR A 103 20.98 -23.22 41.81
N VAL A 104 21.79 -23.90 42.62
CA VAL A 104 23.19 -24.22 42.28
C VAL A 104 23.31 -25.71 41.97
N VAL A 105 23.69 -26.03 40.73
CA VAL A 105 23.93 -27.42 40.28
C VAL A 105 25.44 -27.65 40.15
N TYR A 106 25.99 -28.59 40.93
CA TYR A 106 27.41 -28.91 40.94
C TYR A 106 27.63 -30.43 40.93
N GLY A 107 28.84 -30.86 40.61
CA GLY A 107 29.22 -32.27 40.56
C GLY A 107 30.53 -32.48 39.78
N ASP A 108 31.01 -33.72 39.71
CA ASP A 108 32.27 -34.06 39.06
C ASP A 108 32.25 -33.87 37.53
N ASN A 109 33.43 -33.83 36.92
CA ASN A 109 33.53 -33.83 35.47
C ASN A 109 32.87 -35.09 34.89
N GLY A 110 32.05 -34.90 33.85
CA GLY A 110 31.26 -36.00 33.26
C GLY A 110 29.91 -36.27 33.93
N SER A 111 29.53 -35.55 35.00
CA SER A 111 28.26 -35.75 35.71
C SER A 111 26.99 -35.27 34.96
N GLY A 112 27.11 -34.85 33.70
CA GLY A 112 25.97 -34.42 32.88
C GLY A 112 25.55 -32.94 32.99
N LYS A 113 26.24 -32.11 33.79
CA LYS A 113 25.94 -30.66 33.93
C LYS A 113 25.80 -29.93 32.58
N SER A 114 26.79 -30.09 31.71
CA SER A 114 26.78 -29.47 30.38
C SER A 114 25.65 -30.01 29.49
N SER A 115 25.22 -31.26 29.67
CA SER A 115 24.11 -31.84 28.94
C SER A 115 22.76 -31.22 29.33
N TYR A 116 22.55 -30.89 30.62
CA TYR A 116 21.39 -30.12 31.06
C TYR A 116 21.41 -28.68 30.52
N VAL A 117 22.58 -28.04 30.49
CA VAL A 117 22.73 -26.73 29.84
C VAL A 117 22.42 -26.82 28.34
N SER A 118 22.82 -27.89 27.65
CA SER A 118 22.46 -28.10 26.24
C SER A 118 20.95 -28.21 26.03
N ILE A 119 20.22 -28.89 26.92
CA ILE A 119 18.74 -28.95 26.88
C ILE A 119 18.18 -27.53 27.02
N LEU A 120 18.59 -26.79 28.05
CA LEU A 120 18.14 -25.41 28.27
C LEU A 120 18.46 -24.50 27.08
N LYS A 121 19.62 -24.66 26.44
CA LYS A 121 20.01 -23.85 25.28
C LYS A 121 19.14 -24.05 24.03
N HIS A 122 18.49 -25.21 23.90
CA HIS A 122 17.54 -25.46 22.81
C HIS A 122 16.13 -24.98 23.19
N SER A 123 15.74 -25.18 24.44
CA SER A 123 14.39 -24.91 24.92
C SER A 123 14.15 -23.45 25.27
N CYS A 124 15.12 -22.78 25.89
CA CYS A 124 15.02 -21.40 26.35
C CYS A 124 15.58 -20.42 25.30
N ASN A 125 15.61 -19.12 25.62
CA ASN A 125 16.28 -18.13 24.80
C ASN A 125 17.80 -18.22 25.00
N THR A 126 18.55 -18.31 23.91
CA THR A 126 20.01 -18.49 23.94
C THR A 126 20.62 -17.74 22.79
N ARG A 127 21.58 -16.86 23.11
CA ARG A 127 22.40 -16.16 22.12
C ARG A 127 23.72 -16.88 21.90
N GLY A 128 24.22 -16.85 20.67
CA GLY A 128 25.43 -17.54 20.26
C GLY A 128 25.24 -19.05 20.03
N HIS A 129 26.28 -19.82 20.33
CA HIS A 129 26.37 -21.22 19.93
C HIS A 129 25.42 -22.14 20.73
N LYS A 130 24.53 -22.84 20.01
CA LYS A 130 23.75 -23.97 20.51
C LYS A 130 24.58 -25.26 20.33
N PRO A 131 24.92 -25.97 21.42
CA PRO A 131 25.74 -27.18 21.34
C PRO A 131 24.99 -28.34 20.67
N SER A 132 25.67 -29.21 19.93
CA SER A 132 25.03 -30.43 19.43
C SER A 132 24.52 -31.29 20.60
N ILE A 133 23.28 -31.78 20.50
CA ILE A 133 22.76 -32.82 21.38
C ILE A 133 23.08 -34.17 20.72
N ASN A 134 24.01 -34.92 21.32
CA ASN A 134 24.45 -36.21 20.78
C ASN A 134 23.61 -37.36 21.35
N ASP A 135 23.64 -38.51 20.68
CA ASP A 135 22.99 -39.73 21.14
C ASP A 135 23.68 -40.28 22.41
N ASN A 136 22.96 -41.06 23.19
CA ASN A 136 23.53 -41.69 24.39
C ASN A 136 24.36 -42.92 24.02
N LEU A 137 25.67 -42.73 23.84
CA LEU A 137 26.62 -43.80 23.48
C LEU A 137 26.71 -44.93 24.51
N PHE A 138 26.17 -44.78 25.73
CA PHE A 138 26.07 -45.86 26.71
C PHE A 138 24.83 -46.74 26.52
N ASP A 139 23.86 -46.31 25.70
CA ASP A 139 22.72 -47.13 25.30
C ASP A 139 23.06 -47.82 23.94
N PRO A 140 23.19 -49.15 23.89
CA PRO A 140 23.49 -49.86 22.64
C PRO A 140 22.38 -49.71 21.58
N THR A 141 21.20 -49.24 21.97
CA THR A 141 20.07 -48.97 21.09
C THR A 141 19.95 -47.49 20.70
N CYS A 142 20.95 -46.66 20.99
CA CYS A 142 20.87 -45.19 20.81
C CYS A 142 20.66 -44.72 19.36
N PHE A 143 21.21 -45.43 18.37
CA PHE A 143 21.17 -44.99 16.98
C PHE A 143 19.75 -45.03 16.40
N GLY A 144 19.32 -43.91 15.80
CA GLY A 144 18.00 -43.77 15.18
C GLY A 144 16.86 -43.45 16.15
N ASN A 145 17.14 -43.33 17.45
CA ASN A 145 16.15 -42.94 18.46
C ASN A 145 16.14 -41.42 18.68
N ASP A 146 14.96 -40.87 18.97
CA ASP A 146 14.81 -39.45 19.24
C ASP A 146 15.49 -39.04 20.56
N LYS A 147 16.14 -37.88 20.52
CA LYS A 147 16.69 -37.16 21.67
C LYS A 147 15.59 -36.32 22.32
N LYS A 148 15.05 -36.79 23.45
CA LYS A 148 13.87 -36.18 24.09
C LYS A 148 14.14 -35.71 25.51
N ALA A 149 13.49 -34.63 25.91
CA ALA A 149 13.39 -34.18 27.29
C ALA A 149 12.11 -33.36 27.48
N ASP A 150 11.52 -33.44 28.66
CA ASP A 150 10.39 -32.63 29.06
C ASP A 150 10.86 -31.54 30.01
N ILE A 151 10.47 -30.29 29.72
CA ILE A 151 10.81 -29.13 30.53
C ILE A 151 9.51 -28.58 31.11
N GLU A 152 9.37 -28.74 32.42
CA GLU A 152 8.23 -28.26 33.19
C GLU A 152 8.46 -26.82 33.66
N TYR A 153 7.44 -25.98 33.47
CA TYR A 153 7.43 -24.60 33.94
C TYR A 153 6.09 -24.24 34.57
N THR A 154 6.11 -23.16 35.35
CA THR A 154 4.91 -22.56 35.95
C THR A 154 4.93 -21.05 35.77
N ILE A 155 3.74 -20.47 35.67
CA ILE A 155 3.53 -19.02 35.54
C ILE A 155 3.01 -18.44 36.86
N ASP A 156 2.09 -19.16 37.49
CA ASP A 156 1.37 -18.77 38.71
C ASP A 156 1.91 -19.45 39.98
N GLY A 157 2.81 -20.42 39.83
CA GLY A 157 3.33 -21.25 40.93
C GLY A 157 2.39 -22.38 41.35
N THR A 158 1.23 -22.54 40.70
CA THR A 158 0.20 -23.53 41.05
C THR A 158 -0.10 -24.50 39.92
N ASN A 159 -0.12 -24.02 38.68
CA ASN A 159 -0.31 -24.83 37.48
C ASN A 159 1.04 -25.04 36.79
N PHE A 160 1.29 -26.28 36.38
CA PHE A 160 2.52 -26.69 35.71
C PHE A 160 2.21 -27.13 34.29
N SER A 161 3.03 -26.67 33.35
CA SER A 161 2.92 -26.97 31.92
C SER A 161 4.26 -27.50 31.41
N ILE A 162 4.22 -28.29 30.33
CA ILE A 162 5.38 -29.02 29.82
C ILE A 162 5.67 -28.59 28.39
N VAL A 163 6.93 -28.24 28.13
CA VAL A 163 7.50 -28.11 26.78
C VAL A 163 8.31 -29.36 26.47
N ASN A 164 8.02 -30.00 25.35
CA ASN A 164 8.76 -31.17 24.89
C ASN A 164 9.88 -30.72 23.95
N LEU A 165 11.11 -31.11 24.28
CA LEU A 165 12.26 -31.02 23.40
C LEU A 165 12.40 -32.35 22.65
N ILE A 166 12.46 -32.32 21.32
CA ILE A 166 12.70 -33.49 20.46
C ILE A 166 13.76 -33.12 19.42
N ASN A 167 14.90 -33.81 19.41
CA ASN A 167 15.98 -33.62 18.44
C ASN A 167 16.43 -32.15 18.27
N GLY A 168 16.39 -31.35 19.35
CA GLY A 168 16.78 -29.94 19.34
C GLY A 168 15.66 -28.95 18.99
N THR A 169 14.44 -29.42 18.69
CA THR A 169 13.26 -28.57 18.45
C THR A 169 12.25 -28.68 19.60
N ILE A 170 11.53 -27.59 19.85
CA ILE A 170 10.48 -27.52 20.89
C ILE A 170 9.10 -27.40 20.28
N ASN A 171 8.09 -27.90 20.99
CA ASN A 171 6.68 -27.81 20.60
C ASN A 171 6.01 -26.48 20.97
N ASP A 172 6.57 -25.74 21.93
CA ASP A 172 6.03 -24.49 22.46
C ASP A 172 7.17 -23.49 22.75
N ASN A 173 6.93 -22.22 22.46
CA ASN A 173 7.86 -21.11 22.68
C ASN A 173 7.73 -20.46 24.07
N ALA A 174 6.89 -20.96 24.97
CA ALA A 174 6.69 -20.40 26.31
C ALA A 174 7.99 -20.15 27.09
N LEU A 175 8.99 -21.04 26.93
CA LEU A 175 10.29 -20.95 27.61
C LEU A 175 11.24 -19.90 27.00
N LYS A 176 10.89 -19.26 25.88
CA LYS A 176 11.71 -18.18 25.28
C LYS A 176 11.72 -16.89 26.10
N LYS A 177 10.94 -16.83 27.19
CA LYS A 177 11.04 -15.76 28.20
C LYS A 177 12.20 -15.95 29.18
N ILE A 178 12.86 -17.12 29.18
CA ILE A 178 14.00 -17.42 30.05
C ILE A 178 15.28 -17.32 29.24
N ASP A 179 16.25 -16.55 29.72
CA ASP A 179 17.56 -16.41 29.09
C ASP A 179 18.59 -17.38 29.70
N VAL A 180 19.35 -18.04 28.83
CA VAL A 180 20.50 -18.87 29.22
C VAL A 180 21.79 -18.12 28.92
N PHE A 181 22.57 -17.86 29.96
CA PHE A 181 23.84 -17.15 29.87
C PHE A 181 25.02 -18.08 30.15
N ASP A 182 26.03 -18.05 29.27
CA ASP A 182 27.34 -18.65 29.48
C ASP A 182 28.47 -17.81 28.87
N SER A 183 29.72 -18.25 28.99
CA SER A 183 30.88 -17.52 28.45
C SER A 183 30.83 -17.34 26.92
N PHE A 184 30.23 -18.28 26.18
CA PHE A 184 30.08 -18.16 24.72
C PHE A 184 29.01 -17.13 24.36
N SER A 185 27.88 -17.12 25.07
CA SER A 185 26.86 -16.09 24.94
C SER A 185 27.44 -14.71 25.29
N ALA A 186 28.25 -14.61 26.36
CA ALA A 186 28.86 -13.36 26.81
C ALA A 186 29.74 -12.68 25.74
N ASN A 187 30.58 -13.44 25.02
CA ASN A 187 31.36 -12.88 23.91
C ASN A 187 30.45 -12.35 22.79
N HIS A 188 29.34 -13.03 22.49
CA HIS A 188 28.36 -12.55 21.51
C HIS A 188 27.62 -11.28 21.97
N TYR A 189 27.50 -11.04 23.28
CA TYR A 189 26.96 -9.80 23.83
C TYR A 189 27.94 -8.62 23.75
N ILE A 190 29.25 -8.87 23.63
CA ILE A 190 30.31 -7.85 23.71
C ILE A 190 30.94 -7.56 22.33
N GLU A 191 31.15 -8.59 21.50
CA GLU A 191 31.94 -8.51 20.26
C GLU A 191 31.08 -8.46 18.98
N GLY A 192 29.80 -8.84 19.05
CA GLY A 192 28.91 -8.80 17.88
C GLY A 192 28.48 -7.37 17.58
N GLU A 193 28.86 -6.84 16.42
CA GLU A 193 28.18 -5.70 15.77
C GLU A 193 26.77 -6.12 15.35
N ASP A 194 25.90 -6.44 16.31
CA ASP A 194 24.47 -6.59 16.08
C ASP A 194 23.78 -5.35 16.65
N GLU A 195 23.06 -4.63 15.78
CA GLU A 195 22.21 -3.47 16.08
C GLU A 195 21.45 -3.64 17.40
N ILE A 196 21.72 -2.72 18.35
CA ILE A 196 20.93 -2.41 19.55
C ILE A 196 20.26 -3.64 20.21
N ALA A 197 21.03 -4.34 21.03
CA ALA A 197 20.74 -5.68 21.54
C ALA A 197 19.73 -5.80 22.70
N PHE A 198 18.76 -4.89 22.81
CA PHE A 198 17.58 -5.02 23.66
C PHE A 198 16.41 -4.24 23.05
N ILE A 199 15.59 -4.92 22.24
CA ILE A 199 14.26 -4.44 21.86
C ILE A 199 13.34 -4.82 23.03
N PRO A 200 12.86 -3.88 23.85
CA PRO A 200 11.89 -4.20 24.90
C PRO A 200 10.69 -4.89 24.26
N GLN A 201 10.05 -5.84 24.96
CA GLN A 201 9.00 -6.70 24.41
C GLN A 201 7.78 -5.99 23.77
N GLY A 202 7.67 -4.66 23.83
CA GLY A 202 6.68 -3.87 23.09
C GLY A 202 7.18 -3.18 21.81
N LEU A 203 8.50 -3.02 21.61
CA LEU A 203 9.01 -2.24 20.47
C LEU A 203 8.97 -3.02 19.14
N SER A 204 8.93 -4.36 19.18
CA SER A 204 8.73 -5.21 17.99
C SER A 204 7.39 -4.97 17.29
N ILE A 205 6.41 -4.38 17.98
CA ILE A 205 5.12 -3.98 17.41
C ILE A 205 5.34 -2.93 16.31
N ILE A 206 6.33 -2.04 16.47
CA ILE A 206 6.63 -1.01 15.47
C ILE A 206 7.19 -1.64 14.19
N ASP A 207 8.05 -2.65 14.32
CA ASP A 207 8.57 -3.39 13.15
C ASP A 207 7.45 -4.12 12.41
N LYS A 208 6.54 -4.75 13.16
CA LYS A 208 5.36 -5.42 12.59
C LYS A 208 4.41 -4.44 11.90
N LEU A 209 4.20 -3.26 12.48
CA LEU A 209 3.45 -2.18 11.84
C LEU A 209 4.13 -1.76 10.53
N ALA A 210 5.45 -1.57 10.52
CA ALA A 210 6.18 -1.19 9.31
C ALA A 210 6.05 -2.25 8.20
N GLU A 211 6.09 -3.54 8.56
CA GLU A 211 5.85 -4.64 7.61
C GLU A 211 4.41 -4.62 7.07
N ALA A 212 3.43 -4.41 7.95
CA ALA A 212 2.02 -4.30 7.55
C ALA A 212 1.78 -3.14 6.58
N VAL A 213 2.36 -1.97 6.84
CA VAL A 213 2.27 -0.80 5.95
C VAL A 213 2.84 -1.12 4.56
N ARG A 214 3.99 -1.80 4.47
CA ARG A 214 4.56 -2.24 3.18
C ARG A 214 3.65 -3.22 2.43
N LYS A 215 2.99 -4.13 3.15
CA LYS A 215 2.03 -5.07 2.55
C LYS A 215 0.80 -4.33 2.00
N ILE A 216 0.27 -3.37 2.75
CA ILE A 216 -0.85 -2.51 2.31
C ILE A 216 -0.44 -1.71 1.07
N GLU A 217 0.73 -1.09 1.09
CA GLU A 217 1.29 -0.36 -0.07
C GLU A 217 1.38 -1.26 -1.31
N ALA A 218 1.90 -2.48 -1.16
CA ALA A 218 1.97 -3.44 -2.26
C ALA A 218 0.58 -3.78 -2.83
N GLN A 219 -0.43 -3.99 -1.97
CA GLN A 219 -1.80 -4.25 -2.40
C GLN A 219 -2.44 -3.05 -3.11
N LEU A 220 -2.21 -1.83 -2.61
CA LEU A 220 -2.70 -0.60 -3.27
C LEU A 220 -2.04 -0.36 -4.62
N ASN A 221 -0.73 -0.62 -4.74
CA ASN A 221 -0.03 -0.54 -6.02
C ASN A 221 -0.54 -1.58 -7.03
N LEU A 222 -0.93 -2.77 -6.56
CA LEU A 222 -1.61 -3.76 -7.39
C LEU A 222 -2.98 -3.26 -7.84
N ASP A 223 -3.79 -2.70 -6.93
CA ASP A 223 -5.08 -2.10 -7.27
C ASP A 223 -4.88 -1.02 -8.36
N LEU A 224 -3.94 -0.09 -8.19
CA LEU A 224 -3.62 0.98 -9.15
C LEU A 224 -3.14 0.48 -10.52
N SER A 225 -2.55 -0.72 -10.58
CA SER A 225 -2.12 -1.31 -11.85
C SER A 225 -3.29 -1.81 -12.71
N ALA A 226 -4.49 -1.95 -12.11
CA ALA A 226 -5.69 -2.39 -12.81
C ALA A 226 -6.03 -1.44 -13.98
N PRO A 227 -6.32 -1.96 -15.19
CA PRO A 227 -6.65 -1.13 -16.35
C PRO A 227 -7.81 -0.16 -16.13
N SER A 228 -8.75 -0.51 -15.24
CA SER A 228 -9.89 0.32 -14.87
C SER A 228 -9.51 1.61 -14.14
N LEU A 229 -8.35 1.65 -13.49
CA LEU A 229 -7.85 2.81 -12.75
C LEU A 229 -6.79 3.60 -13.54
N LYS A 230 -6.43 3.15 -14.75
CA LYS A 230 -5.57 3.92 -15.64
C LYS A 230 -6.33 5.14 -16.17
N LYS A 231 -5.63 6.27 -16.22
CA LYS A 231 -6.14 7.48 -16.87
C LYS A 231 -6.56 7.12 -18.31
N PHE A 232 -7.76 7.56 -18.68
CA PHE A 232 -8.22 7.44 -20.06
C PHE A 232 -7.28 8.26 -20.96
N ASP A 233 -6.51 7.55 -21.78
CA ASP A 233 -5.60 8.14 -22.75
C ASP A 233 -6.34 8.31 -24.09
N TYR A 234 -6.54 9.57 -24.46
CA TYR A 234 -7.15 9.98 -25.72
C TYR A 234 -6.16 10.68 -26.65
N GLU A 235 -4.84 10.62 -26.37
CA GLU A 235 -3.79 11.23 -27.20
C GLU A 235 -3.78 10.66 -28.63
N LEU A 236 -4.26 9.41 -28.80
CA LEU A 236 -4.42 8.77 -30.11
C LEU A 236 -5.57 9.34 -30.94
N LEU A 237 -6.46 10.17 -30.37
CA LEU A 237 -7.53 10.82 -31.11
C LEU A 237 -7.03 12.13 -31.73
N GLU A 238 -6.87 12.14 -33.05
CA GLU A 238 -6.62 13.36 -33.81
C GLU A 238 -7.89 14.23 -33.84
N VAL A 239 -7.97 15.19 -32.92
CA VAL A 239 -9.07 16.14 -32.81
C VAL A 239 -8.51 17.56 -32.91
N SER A 240 -8.99 18.32 -33.90
CA SER A 240 -8.58 19.72 -34.12
C SER A 240 -8.99 20.61 -32.94
N ASP A 241 -8.13 21.56 -32.59
CA ASP A 241 -8.26 22.35 -31.35
C ASP A 241 -9.54 23.20 -31.28
N ASP A 242 -10.06 23.63 -32.43
CA ASP A 242 -11.24 24.50 -32.53
C ASP A 242 -12.58 23.74 -32.54
N THR A 243 -12.58 22.44 -32.23
CA THR A 243 -13.79 21.62 -32.30
C THR A 243 -14.46 21.47 -30.94
N THR A 244 -15.79 21.33 -30.94
CA THR A 244 -16.56 21.01 -29.73
C THR A 244 -16.10 19.69 -29.09
N ALA A 245 -15.62 18.74 -29.89
CA ALA A 245 -15.03 17.50 -29.43
C ALA A 245 -13.75 17.72 -28.61
N LYS A 246 -12.85 18.63 -29.04
CA LYS A 246 -11.64 18.95 -28.26
C LYS A 246 -11.98 19.62 -26.94
N VAL A 247 -12.91 20.57 -26.96
CA VAL A 247 -13.40 21.26 -25.75
C VAL A 247 -13.98 20.25 -24.76
N PHE A 248 -14.79 19.30 -25.25
CA PHE A 248 -15.33 18.23 -24.42
C PHE A 248 -14.24 17.32 -23.83
N LEU A 249 -13.30 16.84 -24.66
CA LEU A 249 -12.19 16.00 -24.19
C LEU A 249 -11.34 16.69 -23.11
N ASN A 250 -11.06 17.99 -23.28
CA ASN A 250 -10.33 18.79 -22.30
C ASN A 250 -11.13 19.06 -21.01
N SER A 251 -12.46 18.93 -21.05
CA SER A 251 -13.35 19.10 -19.90
C SER A 251 -13.56 17.82 -19.08
N LEU A 252 -13.08 16.67 -19.56
CA LEU A 252 -13.22 15.39 -18.86
C LEU A 252 -12.54 15.45 -17.49
N SER A 253 -13.29 15.06 -16.47
CA SER A 253 -12.85 15.07 -15.07
C SER A 253 -13.39 13.85 -14.32
N SER A 254 -13.04 13.73 -13.03
CA SER A 254 -13.60 12.70 -12.14
C SER A 254 -15.12 12.76 -12.00
N ASN A 255 -15.75 13.90 -12.33
CA ASN A 255 -17.20 14.09 -12.26
C ASN A 255 -17.91 13.75 -13.58
N SER A 256 -17.16 13.52 -14.67
CA SER A 256 -17.74 13.24 -15.97
C SER A 256 -18.38 11.85 -15.98
N THR A 257 -19.62 11.78 -16.46
CA THR A 257 -20.37 10.51 -16.46
C THR A 257 -20.25 9.79 -17.79
N LEU A 258 -20.41 8.47 -17.74
CA LEU A 258 -20.40 7.64 -18.95
C LEU A 258 -21.55 8.01 -19.91
N ASN A 259 -22.64 8.58 -19.39
CA ASN A 259 -23.76 9.07 -20.21
C ASN A 259 -23.42 10.36 -20.98
N GLU A 260 -22.65 11.28 -20.38
CA GLU A 260 -22.16 12.47 -21.08
C GLU A 260 -21.25 12.07 -22.26
N LEU A 261 -20.36 11.11 -22.04
CA LEU A 261 -19.48 10.60 -23.08
C LEU A 261 -20.27 9.89 -24.20
N ARG A 262 -21.28 9.10 -23.83
CA ARG A 262 -22.20 8.49 -24.81
C ARG A 262 -22.93 9.54 -25.63
N ALA A 263 -23.44 10.60 -25.00
CA ALA A 263 -24.18 11.66 -25.69
C ALA A 263 -23.34 12.35 -26.77
N GLU A 264 -22.08 12.68 -26.47
CA GLU A 264 -21.16 13.30 -27.43
C GLU A 264 -20.75 12.34 -28.56
N SER A 265 -20.66 11.04 -28.27
CA SER A 265 -20.32 10.00 -29.26
C SER A 265 -21.45 9.62 -30.23
N VAL A 266 -22.66 10.18 -30.08
CA VAL A 266 -23.79 9.83 -30.95
C VAL A 266 -23.56 10.33 -32.36
N TRP A 267 -23.51 9.40 -33.32
CA TRP A 267 -23.61 9.69 -34.73
C TRP A 267 -25.07 9.67 -35.18
N ASN A 268 -25.52 10.71 -35.89
CA ASN A 268 -26.90 10.81 -36.35
C ASN A 268 -27.00 11.35 -37.78
N ILE A 269 -28.19 11.22 -38.36
CA ILE A 269 -28.49 11.62 -39.74
C ILE A 269 -28.21 13.11 -39.99
N THR A 270 -28.34 13.96 -38.96
CA THR A 270 -28.03 15.40 -39.06
C THR A 270 -26.53 15.64 -39.25
N LYS A 271 -25.67 14.89 -38.55
CA LYS A 271 -24.21 14.93 -38.73
C LYS A 271 -23.82 14.44 -40.13
N ASP A 272 -24.44 13.37 -40.64
CA ASP A 272 -24.23 12.90 -42.01
C ASP A 272 -24.58 13.97 -43.06
N ALA A 273 -25.76 14.58 -42.95
CA ALA A 273 -26.18 15.64 -43.87
C ALA A 273 -25.25 16.87 -43.82
N ARG A 274 -24.73 17.20 -42.63
CA ARG A 274 -23.74 18.28 -42.44
C ARG A 274 -22.44 17.98 -43.18
N ILE A 275 -21.95 16.74 -43.14
CA ILE A 275 -20.74 16.32 -43.85
C ILE A 275 -20.93 16.43 -45.36
N GLU A 276 -22.07 15.97 -45.88
CA GLU A 276 -22.36 16.09 -47.31
C GLU A 276 -22.39 17.56 -47.76
N SER A 277 -23.01 18.44 -46.97
CA SER A 277 -23.04 19.88 -47.22
C SER A 277 -21.64 20.50 -47.21
N LEU A 278 -20.82 20.18 -46.20
CA LEU A 278 -19.47 20.72 -46.06
C LEU A 278 -18.55 20.23 -47.19
N SER A 279 -18.65 18.97 -47.59
CA SER A 279 -17.91 18.44 -48.73
C SER A 279 -18.21 19.20 -50.02
N LYS A 280 -19.50 19.45 -50.32
CA LYS A 280 -19.91 20.27 -51.48
C LYS A 280 -19.40 21.71 -51.40
N GLU A 281 -19.39 22.31 -50.21
CA GLU A 281 -18.88 23.65 -49.98
C GLU A 281 -17.36 23.73 -50.17
N ILE A 282 -16.62 22.76 -49.64
CA ILE A 282 -15.16 22.64 -49.83
C ILE A 282 -14.82 22.52 -51.31
N ASP A 283 -15.53 21.66 -52.07
CA ASP A 283 -15.32 21.51 -53.50
C ASP A 283 -15.59 22.81 -54.26
N LYS A 284 -16.66 23.52 -53.90
CA LYS A 284 -16.97 24.84 -54.47
C LYS A 284 -15.89 25.88 -54.16
N LEU A 285 -15.40 25.93 -52.93
CA LEU A 285 -14.35 26.86 -52.51
C LEU A 285 -13.02 26.55 -53.20
N LYS A 286 -12.65 25.27 -53.34
CA LYS A 286 -11.44 24.85 -54.09
C LYS A 286 -11.53 25.16 -55.58
N ALA A 287 -12.72 25.03 -56.17
CA ALA A 287 -12.96 25.37 -57.57
C ALA A 287 -12.98 26.88 -57.85
N THR A 288 -13.20 27.70 -56.82
CA THR A 288 -13.27 29.16 -56.95
C THR A 288 -11.90 29.77 -56.69
N ASP A 289 -11.19 30.22 -57.72
CA ASP A 289 -9.96 31.00 -57.53
C ASP A 289 -10.31 32.44 -57.08
N PRO A 290 -9.93 32.86 -55.86
CA PRO A 290 -10.25 34.20 -55.36
C PRO A 290 -9.66 35.31 -56.24
N LYS A 291 -8.51 35.07 -56.89
CA LYS A 291 -7.86 36.07 -57.74
C LYS A 291 -8.64 36.34 -59.02
N THR A 292 -9.16 35.29 -59.66
CA THR A 292 -10.02 35.45 -60.85
C THR A 292 -11.35 36.09 -60.50
N SER A 293 -11.94 35.75 -59.35
CA SER A 293 -13.18 36.37 -58.87
C SER A 293 -13.00 37.85 -58.58
N LEU A 294 -11.91 38.24 -57.92
CA LEU A 294 -11.56 39.63 -57.64
C LEU A 294 -11.37 40.42 -58.93
N LYS A 295 -10.57 39.91 -59.86
CA LYS A 295 -10.36 40.55 -61.18
C LYS A 295 -11.67 40.76 -61.94
N THR A 296 -12.54 39.76 -61.94
CA THR A 296 -13.84 39.85 -62.63
C THR A 296 -14.76 40.88 -61.99
N ASN A 297 -14.73 41.00 -60.66
CA ASN A 297 -15.49 42.02 -59.94
C ASN A 297 -14.92 43.43 -60.18
N GLU A 298 -13.61 43.61 -60.21
CA GLU A 298 -12.97 44.88 -60.60
C GLU A 298 -13.36 45.30 -62.03
N GLU A 299 -13.37 44.37 -62.97
CA GLU A 299 -13.82 44.63 -64.35
C GLU A 299 -15.29 45.03 -64.40
N LYS A 300 -16.16 44.40 -63.59
CA LYS A 300 -17.58 44.81 -63.47
C LYS A 300 -17.72 46.21 -62.88
N ILE A 301 -16.97 46.54 -61.83
CA ILE A 301 -16.97 47.87 -61.22
C ILE A 301 -16.59 48.92 -62.27
N LYS A 302 -15.51 48.70 -63.02
CA LYS A 302 -15.10 49.60 -64.11
C LYS A 302 -16.20 49.79 -65.16
N ARG A 303 -16.91 48.72 -65.53
CA ARG A 303 -18.05 48.82 -66.47
C ARG A 303 -19.20 49.66 -65.90
N PHE A 304 -19.52 49.50 -64.62
CA PHE A 304 -20.55 50.30 -63.96
C PHE A 304 -20.15 51.77 -63.81
N GLU A 305 -18.87 52.07 -63.56
CA GLU A 305 -18.36 53.44 -63.55
C GLU A 305 -18.50 54.11 -64.92
N ILE A 306 -18.15 53.41 -66.01
CA ILE A 306 -18.35 53.91 -67.37
C ILE A 306 -19.83 54.21 -67.62
N LEU A 307 -20.73 53.31 -67.21
CA LEU A 307 -22.17 53.49 -67.38
C LEU A 307 -22.68 54.70 -66.56
N LYS A 308 -22.24 54.83 -65.31
CA LYS A 308 -22.55 55.97 -64.44
C LYS A 308 -22.11 57.28 -65.09
N ASN A 309 -20.88 57.35 -65.60
CA ASN A 309 -20.36 58.54 -66.26
C ASN A 309 -21.14 58.90 -67.53
N LYS A 310 -21.59 57.90 -68.30
CA LYS A 310 -22.47 58.14 -69.47
C LYS A 310 -23.83 58.70 -69.07
N PHE A 311 -24.45 58.15 -68.02
CA PHE A 311 -25.71 58.68 -67.50
C PHE A 311 -25.55 60.10 -66.96
N GLN A 312 -24.47 60.38 -66.22
CA GLN A 312 -24.15 61.71 -65.72
C GLN A 312 -23.96 62.72 -66.88
N SER A 313 -23.30 62.30 -67.97
CA SER A 313 -23.10 63.13 -69.16
C SER A 313 -24.41 63.43 -69.90
N LEU A 314 -25.28 62.42 -70.03
CA LEU A 314 -26.63 62.59 -70.58
C LEU A 314 -27.48 63.53 -69.71
N GLU A 315 -27.45 63.33 -68.39
CA GLU A 315 -28.15 64.18 -67.43
C GLU A 315 -27.67 65.63 -67.52
N ASN A 316 -26.36 65.88 -67.55
CA ASN A 316 -25.79 67.22 -67.72
C ASN A 316 -26.16 67.86 -69.07
N SER A 317 -26.28 67.06 -70.14
CA SER A 317 -26.68 67.54 -71.47
C SER A 317 -28.18 67.86 -71.56
N LEU A 318 -28.98 67.26 -70.69
CA LEU A 318 -30.44 67.40 -70.63
C LEU A 318 -30.91 68.27 -69.45
N THR A 319 -30.01 68.99 -68.77
CA THR A 319 -30.35 69.87 -67.64
C THR A 319 -29.63 71.22 -67.73
N GLY A 320 -30.15 72.23 -67.02
CA GLY A 320 -29.53 73.57 -66.94
C GLY A 320 -29.48 74.34 -68.27
N GLN A 321 -28.34 75.00 -68.54
CA GLN A 321 -28.15 75.92 -69.66
C GLN A 321 -28.26 75.23 -71.05
N ALA A 322 -27.94 73.95 -71.14
CA ALA A 322 -28.03 73.18 -72.39
C ALA A 322 -29.48 73.03 -72.87
N LEU A 323 -30.42 72.78 -71.96
CA LEU A 323 -31.85 72.65 -72.27
C LEU A 323 -32.50 74.03 -72.57
N ILE A 324 -31.98 75.10 -71.96
CA ILE A 324 -32.36 76.49 -72.25
C ILE A 324 -31.92 76.86 -73.68
N ASN A 325 -30.70 76.52 -74.07
CA ASN A 325 -30.19 76.75 -75.43
C ASN A 325 -30.99 75.95 -76.47
N LEU A 326 -31.31 74.68 -76.19
CA LEU A 326 -32.10 73.82 -77.08
C LEU A 326 -33.53 74.37 -77.30
N LYS A 327 -34.16 74.91 -76.25
CA LYS A 327 -35.45 75.62 -76.36
C LYS A 327 -35.38 76.89 -77.19
N GLN A 328 -34.26 77.62 -77.14
CA GLN A 328 -34.07 78.83 -77.97
C GLN A 328 -33.84 78.50 -79.45
N THR A 329 -33.20 77.37 -79.77
CA THR A 329 -32.97 76.95 -81.16
C THR A 329 -34.22 76.35 -81.82
N LEU A 330 -35.12 75.73 -81.06
CA LEU A 330 -36.38 75.16 -81.56
C LEU A 330 -37.52 76.18 -81.72
N ASN A 331 -37.43 77.34 -81.08
CA ASN A 331 -38.44 78.41 -81.14
C ASN A 331 -38.11 79.53 -82.14
N ASN A 332 -37.09 79.34 -82.99
CA ASN A 332 -36.75 80.16 -84.16
C ASN A 332 -37.00 79.38 -85.45
#